data_AF-A0A931EME7-F1
#
_entry.id   AF-A0A931EME7-F1
#
_cell.length_a   1.000
_cell.length_b   1.000
_cell.length_c   1.000
_cell.angle_alpha   90.00
_cell.angle_beta   90.00
_cell.angle_gamma   90.00
#
_symmetry.space_group_name_H-M   'P 1'
#
loop_
_entity.id
_entity.type
_entity.pdbx_description
1 polymer ?
#
loop_
_entity_poly.entity_id
_entity_poly.type
_entity_poly.pdbx_seq_one_letter_code
_entity_poly.pdbx_strand_id
1 'polypeptide(L)'
;MDVRELPLSRKKGFSKAALAANVESLGIRYIHLRELGAPREVRHALRDNGDWSSYRQSYLHVLRERNEALEKIVKLANTHRVCLMCFEEDYRVCHRSLITESIQHTGLVKKVKHLHLKKEKVVVV
;
A
#
# COMPACT_ATOMS: atom_id res chain seq x y z
N MET A 1 3.20 5.90 4.01
CA MET A 1 3.28 4.54 4.59
C MET A 1 3.51 3.54 3.49
N ASP A 2 4.67 2.92 3.50
CA ASP A 2 4.99 1.81 2.61
C ASP A 2 4.49 0.51 3.25
N VAL A 3 3.63 -0.21 2.55
CA VAL A 3 3.09 -1.50 3.01
C VAL A 3 3.67 -2.67 2.23
N ARG A 4 4.74 -2.47 1.45
CA ARG A 4 5.44 -3.57 0.77
C ARG A 4 6.12 -4.47 1.81
N GLU A 5 5.97 -5.79 1.67
CA GLU A 5 6.72 -6.76 2.49
C GLU A 5 8.23 -6.52 2.35
N LEU A 6 8.69 -6.34 1.10
CA LEU A 6 10.06 -6.00 0.74
C LEU A 6 10.04 -4.72 -0.09
N PRO A 7 10.47 -3.57 0.45
CA PRO A 7 10.48 -2.28 -0.25
C PRO A 7 11.67 -2.14 -1.21
N LEU A 8 11.87 -3.17 -2.04
CA LEU A 8 12.85 -3.22 -3.11
C LEU A 8 12.21 -2.73 -4.40
N SER A 9 12.96 -1.96 -5.19
CA SER A 9 12.49 -1.47 -6.48
C SER A 9 13.67 -1.20 -7.41
N ARG A 10 13.51 -1.58 -8.67
CA ARG A 10 14.42 -1.19 -9.76
C ARG A 10 14.09 0.20 -10.33
N LYS A 11 12.93 0.78 -9.98
CA LYS A 11 12.58 2.16 -10.37
C LYS A 11 13.42 3.13 -9.52
N LYS A 12 14.16 4.02 -10.20
CA LYS A 12 15.02 5.02 -9.55
C LYS A 12 14.21 5.83 -8.53
N GLY A 13 14.72 5.94 -7.30
CA GLY A 13 14.06 6.68 -6.22
C GLY A 13 12.97 5.92 -5.44
N PHE A 14 12.66 4.66 -5.78
CA PHE A 14 11.59 3.87 -5.13
C PHE A 14 12.10 2.71 -4.25
N SER A 15 13.41 2.56 -4.09
CA SER A 15 13.97 1.73 -3.03
C SER A 15 13.72 2.39 -1.67
N LYS A 16 13.66 1.61 -0.59
CA LYS A 16 13.34 2.12 0.76
C LYS A 16 14.10 3.40 1.14
N ALA A 17 15.43 3.37 1.07
CA ALA A 17 16.27 4.48 1.50
C ALA A 17 16.06 5.73 0.62
N ALA A 18 16.08 5.56 -0.70
CA ALA A 18 15.91 6.67 -1.63
C ALA A 18 14.52 7.30 -1.52
N LEU A 19 13.49 6.46 -1.41
CA LEU A 19 12.12 6.93 -1.25
C LEU A 19 11.93 7.67 0.07
N ALA A 20 12.42 7.11 1.18
CA ALA A 20 12.35 7.74 2.50
C ALA A 20 12.99 9.13 2.46
N ALA A 21 14.24 9.22 1.98
CA ALA A 21 14.94 10.50 1.82
C ALA A 21 14.17 11.50 0.95
N ASN A 22 13.64 11.06 -0.20
CA ASN A 22 12.89 11.93 -1.10
C ASN A 22 11.63 12.49 -0.44
N VAL A 23 10.82 11.66 0.23
CA VAL A 23 9.58 12.14 0.86
C VAL A 23 9.86 12.96 2.11
N GLU A 24 10.88 12.60 2.89
CA GLU A 24 11.27 13.34 4.09
C GLU A 24 11.83 14.72 3.74
N SER A 25 12.56 14.87 2.64
CA SER A 25 13.01 16.18 2.13
C SER A 25 11.84 17.11 1.77
N LEU A 26 10.66 16.56 1.53
CA LEU A 26 9.41 17.29 1.25
C LEU A 26 8.53 17.43 2.51
N GLY A 27 9.07 17.13 3.70
CA GLY A 27 8.32 17.19 4.95
C GLY A 27 7.31 16.06 5.17
N ILE A 28 7.37 14.99 4.38
CA ILE A 28 6.48 13.83 4.50
C ILE A 28 7.19 12.72 5.26
N ARG A 29 6.65 12.35 6.43
CA ARG A 29 7.20 11.25 7.22
C ARG A 29 7.08 9.91 6.50
N TYR A 30 8.20 9.20 6.38
CA TYR A 30 8.22 7.83 5.89
C TYR A 30 8.01 6.83 7.03
N ILE A 31 7.09 5.88 6.83
CA ILE A 31 6.84 4.77 7.77
C ILE A 31 6.69 3.51 6.92
N HIS A 32 7.41 2.45 7.28
CA HIS A 32 7.31 1.13 6.65
C HIS A 32 6.57 0.17 7.59
N LEU A 33 5.42 -0.34 7.16
CA LEU A 33 4.64 -1.34 7.89
C LEU A 33 4.75 -2.68 7.14
N ARG A 34 5.81 -3.42 7.42
CA ARG A 34 6.12 -4.69 6.75
C ARG A 34 5.07 -5.76 7.02
N GLU A 35 4.45 -5.70 8.19
CA GLU A 35 3.44 -6.65 8.69
C GLU A 35 2.18 -6.69 7.81
N LEU A 36 1.92 -5.62 7.06
CA LEU A 36 0.84 -5.53 6.09
C LEU A 36 1.28 -5.85 4.66
N GLY A 37 2.52 -6.27 4.45
CA GLY A 37 2.97 -6.74 3.15
C GLY A 37 2.31 -8.04 2.75
N ALA A 38 1.96 -8.17 1.46
CA ALA A 38 1.52 -9.45 0.91
C ALA A 38 2.66 -10.48 1.02
N PRO A 39 2.45 -11.61 1.72
CA PRO A 39 3.49 -12.62 1.89
C PRO A 39 3.98 -13.17 0.56
N ARG A 40 5.24 -13.61 0.53
CA ARG A 40 5.87 -14.20 -0.66
C ARG A 40 5.00 -15.24 -1.36
N GLU A 41 4.43 -16.18 -0.63
CA GLU A 41 3.64 -17.27 -1.22
C GLU A 41 2.37 -16.75 -1.90
N VAL A 42 1.66 -15.81 -1.27
CA VAL A 42 0.46 -15.19 -1.85
C VAL A 42 0.81 -14.40 -3.12
N ARG A 43 1.94 -13.67 -3.12
CA ARG A 43 2.42 -12.94 -4.29
C ARG A 43 2.89 -13.88 -5.42
N HIS A 44 3.53 -14.99 -5.08
CA HIS A 44 4.02 -15.95 -6.06
C HIS A 44 2.87 -16.69 -6.72
N ALA A 45 1.86 -17.12 -5.94
CA ALA A 45 0.66 -17.73 -6.48
C ALA A 45 0.00 -16.84 -7.55
N LEU A 46 -0.25 -15.55 -7.24
CA LEU A 46 -0.82 -14.60 -8.21
C LEU A 46 0.03 -14.43 -9.47
N ARG A 47 1.36 -14.40 -9.33
CA ARG A 47 2.26 -14.31 -10.49
C ARG A 47 2.14 -15.55 -11.38
N ASP A 48 2.02 -16.72 -10.77
CA ASP A 48 2.11 -18.00 -11.47
C ASP A 48 0.76 -18.38 -12.12
N ASN A 49 -0.38 -18.03 -11.51
CA ASN A 49 -1.72 -18.39 -12.01
C ASN A 49 -2.61 -17.20 -12.45
N GLY A 50 -2.25 -15.96 -12.13
CA GLY A 50 -3.04 -14.77 -12.47
C GLY A 50 -4.37 -14.62 -11.72
N ASP A 51 -4.65 -15.47 -10.73
CA ASP A 51 -5.93 -15.51 -10.03
C ASP A 51 -6.00 -14.47 -8.89
N TRP A 52 -6.56 -13.31 -9.23
CA TRP A 52 -6.81 -12.23 -8.27
C TRP A 52 -7.82 -12.61 -7.18
N SER A 53 -8.81 -13.46 -7.47
CA SER A 53 -9.82 -13.86 -6.49
C SER A 53 -9.19 -14.70 -5.38
N SER A 54 -8.35 -15.66 -5.76
CA SER A 54 -7.56 -16.46 -4.84
C SER A 54 -6.60 -15.61 -4.02
N TYR A 55 -5.87 -14.69 -4.67
CA TYR A 55 -5.01 -13.72 -3.98
C TYR A 55 -5.76 -12.93 -2.91
N ARG A 56 -6.93 -12.38 -3.27
CA ARG A 56 -7.75 -11.58 -2.36
C ARG A 56 -8.15 -12.40 -1.14
N GLN A 57 -8.61 -13.63 -1.32
CA GLN A 57 -9.01 -14.51 -0.22
C GLN A 57 -7.83 -14.80 0.72
N SER A 58 -6.69 -15.23 0.18
CA SER A 58 -5.49 -15.53 0.97
C SER A 58 -4.97 -14.30 1.72
N TYR A 59 -4.94 -13.14 1.06
CA TYR A 59 -4.42 -11.93 1.71
C TYR A 59 -5.39 -11.36 2.76
N LEU A 60 -6.71 -11.45 2.56
CA LEU A 60 -7.67 -11.10 3.61
C LEU A 60 -7.54 -12.00 4.85
N HIS A 61 -7.22 -13.28 4.67
CA HIS A 61 -6.91 -14.16 5.80
C HIS A 61 -5.69 -13.67 6.57
N VAL A 62 -4.61 -13.29 5.87
CA VAL A 62 -3.42 -12.67 6.49
C VAL A 62 -3.78 -11.41 7.27
N LEU A 63 -4.61 -10.52 6.71
CA LEU A 63 -4.97 -9.26 7.36
C LEU A 63 -5.73 -9.46 8.68
N ARG A 64 -6.57 -10.51 8.80
CA ARG A 64 -7.28 -10.82 10.06
C ARG A 64 -6.34 -11.15 11.21
N GLU A 65 -5.14 -11.64 10.90
CA GLU A 65 -4.11 -11.94 11.89
C GLU A 65 -3.17 -10.75 12.16
N ARG A 66 -3.40 -9.59 11.56
CA ARG A 66 -2.52 -8.41 11.64
C ARG A 66 -3.26 -7.17 12.17
N ASN A 67 -4.21 -7.40 13.09
CA ASN A 67 -5.04 -6.35 13.69
C ASN A 67 -4.22 -5.19 14.28
N GLU A 68 -3.14 -5.47 15.00
CA GLU A 68 -2.28 -4.43 15.57
C GLU A 68 -1.69 -3.50 14.50
N ALA A 69 -1.30 -4.04 13.35
CA ALA A 69 -0.76 -3.25 12.26
C ALA A 69 -1.84 -2.41 11.56
N LEU A 70 -3.06 -2.94 11.45
CA LEU A 70 -4.23 -2.20 10.96
C LEU A 70 -4.59 -1.05 11.92
N GLU A 71 -4.58 -1.30 13.23
CA GLU A 71 -4.83 -0.27 14.24
C GLU A 71 -3.80 0.87 14.20
N LYS A 72 -2.52 0.56 13.92
CA LYS A 72 -1.49 1.60 13.72
C LYS A 72 -1.88 2.56 12.59
N ILE A 73 -2.43 2.04 11.48
CA ILE A 73 -2.92 2.89 10.39
C ILE A 73 -4.08 3.75 10.87
N VAL A 74 -5.07 3.15 11.54
CA VAL A 74 -6.26 3.87 12.02
C VAL A 74 -5.88 5.01 12.97
N LYS A 75 -5.05 4.72 13.98
CA LYS A 75 -4.56 5.72 14.95
C LYS A 75 -3.86 6.89 14.27
N LEU A 76 -3.04 6.61 13.25
CA LEU A 76 -2.34 7.65 12.49
C LEU A 76 -3.28 8.40 11.54
N ALA A 77 -4.24 7.73 10.91
CA ALA A 77 -5.21 8.36 10.02
C ALA A 77 -6.17 9.32 10.75
N ASN A 78 -6.38 9.12 12.05
CA ASN A 78 -7.18 10.02 12.89
C ASN A 78 -6.49 11.36 13.21
N THR A 79 -5.16 11.40 13.14
CA THR A 79 -4.36 12.58 13.51
C THR A 79 -3.59 13.18 12.33
N HIS A 80 -3.39 12.41 11.26
CA HIS A 80 -2.57 12.77 10.11
C HIS A 80 -3.22 12.30 8.81
N ARG A 81 -2.83 12.94 7.71
CA ARG A 81 -3.12 12.43 6.36
C ARG A 81 -2.18 11.28 6.06
N VAL A 82 -2.73 10.07 5.94
CA VAL A 82 -1.97 8.86 5.63
C VAL A 82 -2.09 8.52 4.15
N CYS A 83 -0.95 8.36 3.47
CA CYS A 83 -0.87 7.81 2.12
C CYS A 83 -0.29 6.39 2.19
N LEU A 84 -1.05 5.39 1.77
CA LEU A 84 -0.57 4.01 1.62
C LEU A 84 0.04 3.81 0.24
N MET A 85 1.19 3.15 0.18
CA MET A 85 1.89 2.87 -1.06
C MET A 85 2.26 1.39 -1.16
N CYS A 86 2.07 0.85 -2.36
CA CYS A 86 2.43 -0.51 -2.73
C CYS A 86 3.03 -0.55 -4.15
N PHE A 87 3.30 -1.74 -4.69
CA PHE A 87 3.96 -1.90 -5.99
C PHE A 87 3.00 -1.79 -7.18
N GLU A 88 1.75 -2.22 -6.99
CA GLU A 88 0.72 -2.34 -8.02
C GLU A 88 0.26 -0.96 -8.50
N GLU A 89 0.10 -0.84 -9.82
CA GLU A 89 -0.37 0.38 -10.47
C GLU A 89 -1.88 0.59 -10.25
N ASP A 90 -2.68 -0.41 -10.62
CA ASP A 90 -4.14 -0.35 -10.55
C ASP A 90 -4.67 -0.60 -9.13
N TYR A 91 -5.45 0.34 -8.61
CA TYR A 91 -6.04 0.21 -7.28
C TYR A 91 -7.13 -0.87 -7.21
N ARG A 92 -7.71 -1.28 -8.33
CA ARG A 92 -8.76 -2.31 -8.38
C ARG A 92 -8.23 -3.71 -8.10
N VAL A 93 -6.94 -3.92 -8.35
CA VAL A 93 -6.23 -5.19 -8.21
C VAL A 93 -4.93 -5.00 -7.44
N CYS A 94 -5.02 -4.47 -6.22
CA CYS A 94 -3.87 -4.28 -5.36
C CYS A 94 -4.14 -4.57 -3.89
N HIS A 95 -3.09 -4.96 -3.16
CA HIS A 95 -3.24 -5.26 -1.74
C HIS A 95 -3.53 -4.02 -0.88
N ARG A 96 -3.04 -2.83 -1.26
CA ARG A 96 -3.35 -1.60 -0.50
C ARG A 96 -4.86 -1.33 -0.46
N SER A 97 -5.61 -1.71 -1.49
CA SER A 97 -7.07 -1.57 -1.49
C SER A 97 -7.75 -2.54 -0.54
N LEU A 98 -7.21 -3.76 -0.38
CA LEU A 98 -7.69 -4.74 0.59
C LEU A 98 -7.40 -4.31 2.04
N ILE A 99 -6.26 -3.64 2.27
CA ILE A 99 -5.96 -2.99 3.55
C ILE A 99 -6.99 -1.89 3.82
N THR A 100 -7.22 -0.99 2.85
CA THR A 100 -8.18 0.11 3.03
C THR A 100 -9.60 -0.38 3.24
N GLU A 101 -10.03 -1.42 2.53
CA GLU A 101 -11.32 -2.07 2.73
C GLU A 101 -11.44 -2.61 4.15
N SER A 102 -10.41 -3.31 4.63
CA SER A 102 -10.37 -3.89 5.98
C SER A 102 -10.48 -2.83 7.08
N ILE A 103 -9.76 -1.71 6.95
CA ILE A 103 -9.85 -0.62 7.94
C ILE A 103 -11.16 0.19 7.81
N GLN A 104 -11.74 0.30 6.61
CA GLN A 104 -13.03 0.99 6.43
C GLN A 104 -14.18 0.20 7.06
N HIS A 105 -14.15 -1.15 7.02
CA HIS A 105 -15.14 -1.98 7.70
C HIS A 105 -15.18 -1.78 9.22
N THR A 106 -14.12 -1.25 9.84
CA THR A 106 -14.13 -0.90 11.28
C THR A 106 -14.97 0.34 11.59
N GLY A 107 -15.33 1.15 10.59
CA GLY A 107 -15.98 2.45 10.76
C GLY A 107 -15.06 3.57 11.29
N LEU A 108 -13.81 3.26 11.63
CA LEU A 108 -12.86 4.22 12.20
C LEU A 108 -12.16 5.09 11.15
N VAL A 109 -12.18 4.68 9.88
CA VAL A 109 -11.63 5.45 8.75
C VAL A 109 -12.76 5.84 7.80
N LYS A 110 -13.14 7.12 7.84
CA LYS A 110 -14.33 7.62 7.12
C LYS A 110 -14.12 7.86 5.63
N LYS A 111 -12.90 8.20 5.20
CA LYS A 111 -12.65 8.61 3.81
C LYS A 111 -11.34 8.05 3.27
N VAL A 112 -11.45 7.28 2.21
CA VAL A 112 -10.32 6.80 1.40
C VAL A 112 -10.42 7.45 0.02
N LYS A 113 -9.29 7.97 -0.48
CA LYS A 113 -9.19 8.53 -1.84
C LYS A 113 -8.11 7.78 -2.60
N HIS A 114 -8.47 7.13 -3.70
CA HIS A 114 -7.50 6.56 -4.62
C HIS A 114 -6.83 7.67 -5.44
N LEU A 115 -5.51 7.78 -5.30
CA LEU A 115 -4.70 8.74 -6.07
C LEU A 115 -4.37 8.15 -7.42
N HIS A 116 -4.68 8.90 -8.48
CA HIS A 116 -4.34 8.56 -9.85
C HIS A 116 -3.34 9.59 -10.36
N LEU A 117 -2.27 9.14 -11.01
CA LEU A 117 -1.39 10.05 -11.73
C LEU A 117 -2.15 10.54 -12.95
N LYS A 118 -2.43 11.85 -13.02
CA LYS A 118 -2.82 12.48 -14.27
C LYS A 118 -1.58 12.46 -15.17
N LYS A 119 -1.62 11.72 -16.28
CA LYS A 119 -0.61 11.85 -17.33
C LYS A 119 -0.88 13.18 -18.05
N GLU A 120 -0.30 14.27 -17.56
CA GLU A 120 -0.25 15.49 -18.37
C GLU A 120 0.70 15.23 -19.55
N LYS A 121 0.18 15.35 -20.77
CA LYS A 121 1.04 15.47 -21.95
C LYS A 121 1.78 16.78 -21.81
N VAL A 122 3.05 16.73 -21.40
CA VAL A 122 3.93 17.88 -21.55
C VAL A 122 4.17 18.03 -23.05
N VAL A 123 3.39 18.89 -23.70
CA VAL A 123 3.70 19.38 -25.04
C VAL A 123 4.77 20.44 -24.82
N VAL A 124 6.03 20.07 -25.05
CA VAL A 124 7.09 21.08 -25.22
C VAL A 124 6.89 21.62 -26.62
N VAL A 125 6.41 22.87 -26.72
CA VAL A 125 6.39 23.64 -27.97
C VAL A 125 7.72 24.38 -28.09
#